data_AF-A0A496USX0-F1
#
_entry.id   AF-A0A496USX0-F1
#
_cell.length_a   1.000
_cell.length_b   1.000
_cell.length_c   1.000
_cell.angle_alpha   90.00
_cell.angle_beta   90.00
_cell.angle_gamma   90.00
#
_symmetry.space_group_name_H-M   'P 1'
#
loop_
_entity.id
_entity.type
_entity.pdbx_description
1 polymer ?
#
loop_
_entity_poly.entity_id
_entity_poly.type
_entity_poly.pdbx_seq_one_letter_code
_entity_poly.pdbx_strand_id
1 'polypeptide(L)' 'SLPGGIQEWLSFYFKSPVMPAGLKAEHDLFIQQTKLKNTLRWMMGEEVITHLGREYYEE' A
#
# COMPACT_ATOMS: atom_id res chain seq x y z
N SER A 1 2.06 4.75 -15.84
CA SER A 1 1.72 3.32 -15.99
C SER A 1 2.00 2.64 -14.67
N LEU A 2 1.19 1.68 -14.23
CA LEU A 2 1.70 0.68 -13.28
C LEU A 2 2.91 0.06 -13.99
N PRO A 3 4.14 0.25 -13.49
CA PRO A 3 5.28 -0.35 -14.13
C PRO A 3 5.02 -1.85 -14.13
N GLY A 4 5.29 -2.54 -15.23
CA GLY A 4 5.39 -4.00 -15.27
C GLY A 4 6.61 -4.47 -14.45
N GLY A 5 6.63 -4.13 -13.18
CA GLY A 5 7.66 -4.38 -12.19
C GLY A 5 6.96 -4.68 -10.88
N ILE A 6 7.39 -5.77 -10.24
CA ILE A 6 7.04 -6.28 -8.91
C ILE A 6 5.83 -5.58 -8.24
N GLN A 7 4.73 -6.32 -8.11
CA GLN A 7 3.51 -5.86 -7.43
C GLN A 7 3.69 -5.84 -5.91
N GLU A 8 4.53 -4.94 -5.39
CA GLU A 8 4.86 -4.84 -3.96
C GLU A 8 3.62 -4.66 -3.07
N TRP A 9 2.56 -4.05 -3.60
CA TRP A 9 1.29 -3.85 -2.88
C TRP A 9 0.54 -5.16 -2.60
N LEU A 10 0.88 -6.27 -3.27
CA LEU A 10 0.39 -7.60 -2.93
C LEU A 10 1.14 -8.25 -1.75
N SER A 11 2.21 -7.63 -1.24
CA SER A 11 3.01 -8.19 -0.14
C SER A 11 2.20 -8.47 1.12
N PHE A 12 1.05 -7.80 1.29
CA PHE A 12 0.10 -8.07 2.37
C PHE A 12 -0.33 -9.55 2.46
N TYR A 13 -0.36 -10.27 1.33
CA TYR A 13 -0.79 -11.67 1.28
C TYR A 13 0.37 -12.68 1.39
N PHE A 14 1.63 -12.24 1.42
CA PHE A 14 2.80 -13.12 1.35
C PHE A 14 3.64 -13.10 2.64
N LYS A 15 4.05 -14.29 3.10
CA LYS A 15 5.01 -14.42 4.23
C LYS A 15 6.39 -13.84 3.89
N SER A 16 6.78 -13.90 2.61
CA SER A 16 8.01 -13.31 2.07
C SER A 16 7.62 -12.24 1.05
N PRO A 17 7.62 -10.96 1.44
CA PRO A 17 7.29 -9.84 0.56
C PRO A 17 8.14 -9.85 -0.70
N VAL A 18 7.52 -9.58 -1.85
CA VAL A 18 8.28 -9.41 -3.10
C VAL A 18 8.80 -7.99 -3.14
N MET A 19 10.12 -7.83 -3.22
CA MET A 19 10.79 -6.53 -3.27
C MET A 19 11.87 -6.51 -4.35
N PRO A 20 12.13 -5.34 -4.96
CA PRO A 20 13.28 -5.13 -5.82
C PRO A 20 14.59 -5.47 -5.11
N ALA A 21 15.55 -5.99 -5.88
CA ALA A 21 16.88 -6.30 -5.38
C ALA A 21 17.54 -5.05 -4.76
N GLY A 22 18.12 -5.19 -3.57
CA GLY A 22 18.78 -4.11 -2.83
C GLY A 22 17.88 -3.34 -1.85
N LEU A 23 16.56 -3.62 -1.81
CA LEU A 23 15.65 -3.07 -0.82
C LEU A 23 15.32 -4.09 0.27
N LYS A 24 15.19 -3.62 1.51
CA LYS A 24 14.74 -4.45 2.63
C LYS A 24 13.24 -4.72 2.50
N ALA A 25 12.84 -5.97 2.70
CA ALA A 25 11.42 -6.34 2.79
C ALA A 25 10.71 -5.61 3.93
N GLU A 26 9.57 -4.98 3.58
CA GLU A 26 8.63 -4.43 4.55
C GLU A 26 7.81 -5.58 5.13
N HIS A 27 7.83 -5.76 6.44
CA HIS A 27 7.12 -6.82 7.16
C HIS A 27 6.03 -6.30 8.11
N ASP A 28 5.88 -4.98 8.22
CA ASP A 28 4.80 -4.38 8.99
C ASP A 28 3.46 -4.51 8.23
N LEU A 29 2.53 -5.27 8.82
CA LEU A 29 1.22 -5.54 8.25
C LEU A 29 0.38 -4.27 8.04
N PHE A 30 0.54 -3.24 8.87
CA PHE A 30 -0.20 -1.97 8.72
C PHE A 30 0.34 -1.16 7.54
N ILE A 31 1.65 -1.16 7.32
CA ILE A 31 2.27 -0.51 6.16
C ILE A 31 1.88 -1.25 4.87
N GLN A 32 1.95 -2.58 4.86
CA GLN A 32 1.52 -3.40 3.72
C GLN A 32 0.02 -3.20 3.41
N GLN A 33 -0.84 -3.17 4.43
CA GLN A 33 -2.27 -2.90 4.26
C GLN A 33 -2.54 -1.51 3.71
N THR A 34 -1.81 -0.49 4.18
CA THR A 34 -1.91 0.88 3.67
C THR A 34 -1.52 0.96 2.20
N LYS A 35 -0.40 0.32 1.81
CA LYS A 35 0.03 0.22 0.40
C LYS A 35 -1.04 -0.46 -0.47
N LEU A 36 -1.62 -1.56 -0.01
CA LEU A 36 -2.70 -2.26 -0.71
C LEU A 36 -3.92 -1.35 -0.92
N LYS A 37 -4.46 -0.76 0.16
CA LYS A 37 -5.64 0.10 0.10
C LYS A 37 -5.43 1.31 -0.82
N ASN A 38 -4.31 2.00 -0.67
CA ASN A 38 -4.01 3.19 -1.47
C ASN A 38 -3.78 2.87 -2.95
N THR A 39 -3.24 1.69 -3.27
CA THR A 39 -3.14 1.24 -4.67
C THR A 39 -4.53 1.02 -5.27
N LEU A 40 -5.45 0.38 -4.53
CA LEU A 40 -6.82 0.16 -5.00
C LEU A 40 -7.59 1.48 -5.17
N ARG A 41 -7.44 2.43 -4.23
CA ARG A 41 -8.06 3.77 -4.35
C ARG A 41 -7.56 4.48 -5.61
N TRP A 42 -6.24 4.52 -5.82
CA TRP A 42 -5.67 5.10 -7.03
C TRP A 42 -6.18 4.45 -8.32
N MET A 43 -6.28 3.10 -8.36
CA MET A 43 -6.84 2.38 -9.51
C MET A 43 -8.31 2.75 -9.78
N MET A 44 -9.05 3.11 -8.75
CA MET A 44 -10.45 3.55 -8.83
C MET A 44 -10.60 5.05 -9.09
N GLY A 45 -9.50 5.81 -9.24
CA GLY A 45 -9.54 7.27 -9.41
C GLY A 45 -9.83 8.04 -8.11
N GLU A 46 -9.67 7.37 -6.97
CA GLU A 46 -9.95 7.91 -5.65
C GLU A 46 -8.69 8.48 -4.98
N GLU A 47 -8.87 9.43 -4.06
CA GLU A 47 -7.76 10.03 -3.31
C GLU A 47 -7.12 9.03 -2.32
N VAL A 48 -5.79 9.05 -2.25
CA VAL A 48 -4.98 8.23 -1.35
C VAL A 48 -5.20 8.67 0.11
N ILE A 49 -5.28 7.71 1.03
CA ILE A 49 -5.38 8.00 2.46
C ILE A 49 -3.98 8.37 2.98
N THR A 50 -3.78 9.63 3.33
CA THR A 50 -2.55 10.18 3.93
C THR A 50 -2.78 10.74 5.33
N HIS A 51 -4.03 10.82 5.76
CA HIS A 51 -4.48 11.47 6.99
C HIS A 51 -4.73 10.45 8.11
N LEU A 52 -4.57 10.87 9.37
CA LEU A 52 -4.74 10.03 10.57
C LEU A 52 -6.22 9.66 10.88
N GLY A 53 -7.16 9.96 9.98
CA GLY A 53 -8.58 9.67 10.18
C GLY A 53 -9.26 10.51 11.26
N ARG A 54 -8.65 11.62 11.70
CA ARG A 54 -9.24 12.55 12.68
C ARG A 54 -10.36 13.41 12.10
N GLU A 55 -10.42 13.49 10.77
CA GLU A 55 -11.29 14.40 10.02
C GLU A 55 -12.74 13.89 9.94
N TYR A 56 -12.95 12.60 10.24
CA TYR A 56 -14.28 11.99 10.32
C TYR A 56 -15.04 12.31 11.63
N TYR A 57 -14.37 12.93 12.62
CA TYR A 57 -14.94 13.23 13.94
C TYR A 57 -15.22 14.72 14.15
N GLU A 58 -15.02 15.56 13.12
CA GLU A 58 -15.26 17.01 13.18
C GLU A 58 -16.63 17.43 12.60
N GLU A 59 -17.54 16.49 12.34
CA GLU A 59 -18.98 16.76 12.08
C GLU A 59 -19.84 16.66 13.35
#